data_AF-A0A218PDB5-F1
#
_entry.id   AF-A0A218PDB5-F1
#
_cell.length_a   1.000
_cell.length_b   1.000
_cell.length_c   1.000
_cell.angle_alpha   90.00
_cell.angle_beta   90.00
_cell.angle_gamma   90.00
#
_symmetry.space_group_name_H-M   'P 1'
#
loop_
_entity.id
_entity.type
_entity.pdbx_description
1 polymer ?
#
loop_
_entity_poly.entity_id
_entity_poly.type
_entity_poly.pdbx_seq_one_letter_code
_entity_poly.pdbx_strand_id
1 'polypeptide(L)'
;MQEWYQSRALYDAVLKLLNSGRLEEATEMAGGIPDRMIRSKALSRIAVETARRGLPYGEALDRAIEAAREIGNPEESTKALMSLAFEFLNMGKVEDALRISEHITDLSSRSKVEAEVALALAKGGDVSRAMKIINSILDEDVKTWAMSRLANQF
;
A
#
# COMPACT_ATOMS: atom_id res chain seq x y z
N MET A 1 -0.57 -27.99 -1.72
CA MET A 1 -0.91 -27.95 -3.17
C MET A 1 -2.39 -27.63 -3.39
N GLN A 2 -3.34 -28.31 -2.72
CA GLN A 2 -4.78 -27.99 -2.81
C GLN A 2 -5.14 -26.57 -2.36
N GLU A 3 -4.55 -26.11 -1.25
CA GLU A 3 -4.82 -24.79 -0.67
C GLU A 3 -4.43 -23.62 -1.61
N TRP A 4 -3.33 -23.78 -2.35
CA TRP A 4 -2.89 -22.79 -3.33
C TRP A 4 -3.87 -22.67 -4.50
N TYR A 5 -4.31 -23.80 -5.07
CA TYR A 5 -5.29 -23.80 -6.17
C TYR A 5 -6.64 -23.24 -5.72
N GLN A 6 -7.10 -23.58 -4.52
CA GLN A 6 -8.31 -23.02 -3.94
C GLN A 6 -8.20 -21.51 -3.77
N SER A 7 -7.11 -21.04 -3.15
CA SER A 7 -6.85 -19.60 -2.95
C SER A 7 -6.77 -18.86 -4.28
N ARG A 8 -6.14 -19.47 -5.29
CA ARG A 8 -6.05 -18.92 -6.64
C ARG A 8 -7.42 -18.81 -7.31
N ALA A 9 -8.27 -19.82 -7.20
CA ALA A 9 -9.62 -19.81 -7.75
C ALA A 9 -10.51 -18.75 -7.08
N LEU A 10 -10.44 -18.64 -5.75
CA LEU A 10 -11.12 -17.59 -4.99
C LEU A 10 -10.64 -16.21 -5.42
N TYR A 11 -9.33 -16.01 -5.56
CA TYR A 11 -8.77 -14.75 -6.06
C TYR A 11 -9.30 -14.37 -7.44
N ASP A 12 -9.35 -15.31 -8.38
CA ASP A 12 -9.88 -15.04 -9.72
C ASP A 12 -11.39 -14.72 -9.69
N ALA A 13 -12.14 -15.32 -8.77
CA ALA A 13 -13.55 -14.99 -8.54
C ALA A 13 -13.71 -13.58 -7.90
N VAL A 14 -12.88 -13.22 -6.93
CA VAL A 14 -12.81 -11.86 -6.36
C VAL A 14 -12.60 -10.82 -7.46
N LEU A 15 -11.68 -11.06 -8.41
CA LEU A 15 -11.46 -10.14 -9.51
C LEU A 15 -12.69 -9.97 -10.41
N LYS A 16 -13.44 -11.04 -10.67
CA LYS A 16 -14.69 -10.95 -11.44
C LYS A 16 -15.77 -10.16 -10.71
N LEU A 17 -15.90 -10.35 -9.40
CA LEU A 17 -16.83 -9.59 -8.56
C LEU A 17 -16.45 -8.10 -8.52
N LEU A 18 -15.16 -7.81 -8.36
CA LEU A 18 -14.62 -6.45 -8.38
C LEU A 18 -14.92 -5.73 -9.71
N ASN A 19 -14.69 -6.41 -10.84
CA ASN A 19 -14.97 -5.89 -12.18
C ASN A 19 -16.47 -5.67 -12.46
N SER A 20 -17.35 -6.42 -11.79
CA SER A 20 -18.80 -6.28 -11.90
C SER A 20 -19.41 -5.31 -10.87
N GLY A 21 -18.59 -4.66 -10.05
CA GLY A 21 -19.05 -3.67 -9.05
C GLY A 21 -19.58 -4.28 -7.75
N ARG A 22 -19.49 -5.60 -7.57
CA ARG A 22 -19.97 -6.33 -6.39
C ARG A 22 -18.91 -6.29 -5.28
N LEU A 23 -18.64 -5.09 -4.76
CA LEU A 23 -17.52 -4.82 -3.84
C LEU A 23 -17.64 -5.56 -2.51
N GLU A 24 -18.83 -5.59 -1.92
CA GLU A 24 -19.06 -6.25 -0.63
C GLU A 24 -18.77 -7.76 -0.75
N GLU A 25 -19.32 -8.41 -1.77
CA GLU A 25 -19.10 -9.83 -2.03
C GLU A 25 -17.63 -10.13 -2.37
N ALA A 26 -16.98 -9.26 -3.15
CA ALA A 26 -15.55 -9.37 -3.42
C ALA A 26 -14.74 -9.33 -2.11
N THR A 27 -15.12 -8.45 -1.18
CA THR A 27 -14.44 -8.28 0.11
C THR A 27 -14.65 -9.49 1.03
N GLU A 28 -15.88 -9.98 1.13
CA GLU A 28 -16.20 -11.19 1.90
C GLU A 28 -15.43 -12.41 1.36
N MET A 29 -15.46 -12.61 0.04
CA MET A 29 -14.75 -13.71 -0.60
C MET A 29 -13.23 -13.59 -0.46
N ALA A 30 -12.68 -12.38 -0.55
CA ALA A 30 -11.26 -12.13 -0.32
C ALA A 30 -10.84 -12.49 1.11
N GLY A 31 -11.66 -12.17 2.11
CA GLY A 31 -11.43 -12.54 3.51
C GLY A 31 -11.36 -14.06 3.73
N GLY A 32 -12.13 -14.83 2.95
CA GLY A 32 -12.15 -16.28 3.00
C GLY A 32 -10.96 -17.00 2.31
N ILE A 33 -10.02 -16.27 1.72
CA ILE A 33 -8.85 -16.87 1.06
C ILE A 33 -7.89 -17.45 2.12
N PRO A 34 -7.58 -18.77 2.08
CA PRO A 34 -6.68 -19.40 3.06
C PRO A 34 -5.24 -18.91 2.97
N ASP A 35 -4.69 -18.83 1.76
CA ASP A 35 -3.33 -18.35 1.53
C ASP A 35 -3.23 -16.85 1.84
N ARG A 36 -2.43 -16.51 2.86
CA ARG A 36 -2.32 -15.13 3.37
C ARG A 36 -1.76 -14.16 2.33
N MET A 37 -0.85 -14.61 1.48
CA MET A 37 -0.26 -13.78 0.43
C MET A 37 -1.32 -13.45 -0.62
N ILE A 38 -2.08 -14.44 -1.05
CA ILE A 38 -3.17 -14.25 -2.02
C ILE A 38 -4.30 -13.42 -1.40
N ARG A 39 -4.64 -13.63 -0.12
CA ARG A 39 -5.62 -12.83 0.62
C ARG A 39 -5.22 -11.36 0.68
N SER A 40 -4.00 -11.07 1.11
CA SER A 40 -3.45 -9.71 1.16
C SER A 40 -3.51 -9.02 -0.21
N LYS A 41 -3.13 -9.75 -1.27
CA LYS A 41 -3.20 -9.25 -2.64
C LYS A 41 -4.63 -8.97 -3.10
N ALA A 42 -5.59 -9.82 -2.74
CA ALA A 42 -7.00 -9.64 -3.07
C ALA A 42 -7.57 -8.39 -2.41
N LEU A 43 -7.39 -8.25 -1.10
CA LEU A 43 -7.89 -7.12 -0.32
C LEU A 43 -7.22 -5.81 -0.73
N SER A 44 -5.91 -5.83 -1.01
CA SER A 44 -5.19 -4.67 -1.56
C SER A 44 -5.80 -4.20 -2.89
N ARG A 45 -6.13 -5.12 -3.80
CA ARG A 45 -6.77 -4.76 -5.07
C ARG A 45 -8.16 -4.17 -4.88
N ILE A 46 -8.94 -4.70 -3.94
CA ILE A 46 -10.26 -4.16 -3.63
C ILE A 46 -10.14 -2.74 -3.08
N ALA A 47 -9.24 -2.50 -2.12
CA ALA A 47 -9.01 -1.18 -1.55
C ALA A 47 -8.60 -0.16 -2.63
N VAL A 48 -7.62 -0.52 -3.47
CA VAL A 48 -7.13 0.34 -4.56
C VAL A 48 -8.24 0.64 -5.57
N GLU A 49 -8.98 -0.37 -6.04
CA GLU A 49 -10.02 -0.17 -7.05
C GLU A 49 -11.22 0.61 -6.49
N THR A 50 -11.59 0.38 -5.22
CA THR A 50 -12.63 1.16 -4.53
C THR A 50 -12.22 2.63 -4.44
N ALA A 51 -10.95 2.90 -4.10
CA ALA A 51 -10.40 4.26 -4.08
C ALA A 51 -10.39 4.91 -5.47
N ARG A 52 -10.01 4.17 -6.53
CA ARG A 52 -10.03 4.66 -7.92
C ARG A 52 -11.43 5.07 -8.39
N ARG A 53 -12.46 4.36 -7.92
CA ARG A 53 -13.87 4.68 -8.21
C ARG A 53 -14.40 5.86 -7.39
N GLY A 54 -13.61 6.43 -6.50
CA GLY A 54 -14.04 7.52 -5.62
C GLY A 54 -15.06 7.09 -4.56
N LEU A 55 -15.19 5.78 -4.31
CA LEU A 55 -16.09 5.24 -3.30
C LEU A 55 -15.41 5.24 -1.93
N PRO A 56 -16.16 5.25 -0.80
CA PRO A 56 -15.56 5.09 0.52
C PRO A 56 -14.77 3.78 0.63
N TYR A 57 -13.46 3.86 0.88
CA TYR A 57 -12.54 2.71 0.90
C TYR A 57 -11.82 2.51 2.23
N GLY A 58 -12.12 3.31 3.27
CA GLY A 58 -11.39 3.28 4.54
C GLY A 58 -11.34 1.87 5.15
N GLU A 59 -12.50 1.21 5.25
CA GLU A 59 -12.58 -0.16 5.76
C GLU A 59 -11.85 -1.17 4.86
N ALA A 60 -11.95 -1.03 3.53
CA ALA A 60 -11.24 -1.91 2.61
C ALA A 60 -9.72 -1.75 2.73
N LEU A 61 -9.24 -0.52 2.94
CA LEU A 61 -7.83 -0.24 3.17
C LEU A 61 -7.35 -0.80 4.52
N ASP A 62 -8.15 -0.67 5.58
CA ASP A 62 -7.82 -1.24 6.89
C ASP A 62 -7.69 -2.76 6.83
N ARG A 63 -8.63 -3.44 6.15
CA ARG A 63 -8.56 -4.89 5.89
C ARG A 63 -7.34 -5.27 5.05
N ALA A 64 -6.97 -4.46 4.06
CA ALA A 64 -5.79 -4.69 3.23
C ALA A 64 -4.48 -4.57 4.04
N ILE A 65 -4.38 -3.55 4.89
CA ILE A 65 -3.25 -3.35 5.81
C ILE A 65 -3.15 -4.52 6.79
N GLU A 66 -4.26 -4.91 7.42
CA GLU A 66 -4.30 -6.03 8.36
C GLU A 66 -3.86 -7.34 7.68
N ALA A 67 -4.41 -7.66 6.52
CA ALA A 67 -4.04 -8.86 5.77
C ALA A 67 -2.56 -8.87 5.35
N ALA A 68 -1.98 -7.72 5.02
CA ALA A 68 -0.56 -7.61 4.73
C ALA A 68 0.31 -7.84 5.98
N ARG A 69 -0.12 -7.36 7.15
CA ARG A 69 0.55 -7.60 8.44
C ARG A 69 0.46 -9.05 8.91
N GLU A 70 -0.58 -9.78 8.50
CA GLU A 70 -0.74 -11.19 8.84
C GLU A 70 0.17 -12.14 8.03
N ILE A 71 0.85 -11.65 6.99
CA ILE A 71 1.82 -12.45 6.23
C ILE A 71 2.96 -12.87 7.17
N GLY A 72 3.18 -14.18 7.29
CA GLY A 72 4.11 -14.74 8.28
C GLY A 72 5.59 -14.43 8.01
N ASN A 73 5.97 -14.18 6.75
CA ASN A 73 7.31 -13.77 6.40
C ASN A 73 7.41 -12.22 6.47
N PRO A 74 8.30 -11.66 7.32
CA PRO A 74 8.41 -10.21 7.49
C PRO A 74 8.81 -9.43 6.22
N GLU A 75 9.67 -10.02 5.38
CA GLU A 75 10.10 -9.40 4.12
C GLU A 75 8.93 -9.34 3.12
N GLU A 76 8.16 -10.41 3.05
CA GLU A 76 6.96 -10.48 2.22
C GLU A 76 5.85 -9.54 2.71
N SER A 77 5.65 -9.45 4.03
CA SER A 77 4.73 -8.49 4.67
C SER A 77 5.13 -7.04 4.32
N THR A 78 6.43 -6.73 4.45
CA THR A 78 6.99 -5.42 4.09
C THR A 78 6.77 -5.11 2.61
N LYS A 79 7.05 -6.06 1.70
CA LYS A 79 6.80 -5.90 0.27
C LYS A 79 5.34 -5.63 -0.05
N ALA A 80 4.40 -6.32 0.62
CA ALA A 80 2.97 -6.13 0.43
C ALA A 80 2.52 -4.72 0.87
N LEU A 81 2.94 -4.27 2.06
CA LEU A 81 2.64 -2.93 2.56
C LEU A 81 3.24 -1.83 1.69
N MET A 82 4.51 -1.96 1.28
CA MET A 82 5.14 -1.01 0.36
C MET A 82 4.40 -0.93 -0.98
N SER A 83 4.03 -2.08 -1.55
CA SER A 83 3.28 -2.12 -2.80
C SER A 83 1.94 -1.40 -2.66
N LEU A 84 1.23 -1.60 -1.55
CA LEU A 84 -0.03 -0.90 -1.27
C LEU A 84 0.18 0.60 -1.12
N ALA A 85 1.19 1.02 -0.35
CA ALA A 85 1.51 2.43 -0.16
C ALA A 85 1.82 3.15 -1.47
N PHE A 86 2.61 2.53 -2.36
CA PHE A 86 2.95 3.11 -3.65
C PHE A 86 1.76 3.17 -4.60
N GLU A 87 0.84 2.20 -4.59
CA GLU A 87 -0.41 2.29 -5.35
C GLU A 87 -1.24 3.50 -4.90
N PHE A 88 -1.38 3.73 -3.59
CA PHE A 88 -2.08 4.90 -3.06
C PHE A 88 -1.36 6.21 -3.38
N LEU A 89 -0.04 6.25 -3.28
CA LEU A 89 0.75 7.41 -3.67
C LEU A 89 0.57 7.77 -5.16
N ASN A 90 0.58 6.76 -6.04
CA ASN A 90 0.37 6.94 -7.48
C ASN A 90 -1.04 7.48 -7.81
N MET A 91 -2.02 7.29 -6.93
CA MET A 91 -3.36 7.89 -7.01
C MET A 91 -3.43 9.31 -6.41
N GLY A 92 -2.31 9.85 -5.94
CA GLY A 92 -2.26 11.13 -5.22
C GLY A 92 -2.79 11.07 -3.79
N LYS A 93 -3.02 9.87 -3.24
CA LYS A 93 -3.51 9.65 -1.87
C LYS A 93 -2.32 9.62 -0.90
N VAL A 94 -1.71 10.79 -0.73
CA VAL A 94 -0.51 11.00 0.09
C VAL A 94 -0.69 10.53 1.53
N GLU A 95 -1.80 10.88 2.15
CA GLU A 95 -2.10 10.57 3.55
C GLU A 95 -2.27 9.07 3.76
N ASP A 96 -2.91 8.36 2.82
CA ASP A 96 -3.04 6.91 2.89
C ASP A 96 -1.68 6.22 2.72
N ALA A 97 -0.83 6.70 1.82
CA ALA A 97 0.51 6.15 1.64
C ALA A 97 1.37 6.26 2.91
N LEU A 98 1.31 7.40 3.62
CA LEU A 98 1.98 7.59 4.91
C LEU A 98 1.38 6.71 6.00
N ARG A 99 0.05 6.60 6.05
CA ARG A 99 -0.63 5.72 7.01
C ARG A 99 -0.21 4.26 6.82
N ILE A 100 -0.08 3.80 5.58
CA ILE A 100 0.39 2.44 5.29
C ILE A 100 1.86 2.27 5.72
N SER A 101 2.72 3.29 5.53
CA SER A 101 4.13 3.19 5.91
C SER A 101 4.34 3.04 7.42
N GLU A 102 3.44 3.59 8.24
CA GLU A 102 3.48 3.41 9.71
C GLU A 102 3.39 1.93 10.14
N HIS A 103 2.81 1.06 9.29
CA HIS A 103 2.70 -0.37 9.55
C HIS A 103 3.92 -1.18 9.08
N ILE A 104 4.89 -0.56 8.41
CA ILE A 104 6.13 -1.20 7.97
C ILE A 104 7.11 -1.20 9.15
N THR A 105 7.50 -2.39 9.59
CA THR A 105 8.42 -2.56 10.73
C THR A 105 9.89 -2.34 10.37
N ASP A 106 10.27 -2.65 9.13
CA ASP A 106 11.62 -2.40 8.64
C ASP A 106 11.85 -0.90 8.44
N LEU A 107 12.82 -0.34 9.18
CA LEU A 107 13.06 1.09 9.23
C LEU A 107 13.41 1.67 7.85
N SER A 108 14.26 0.97 7.11
CA SER A 108 14.73 1.45 5.81
C SER A 108 13.61 1.43 4.77
N SER A 109 12.81 0.36 4.76
CA SER A 109 11.63 0.24 3.90
C SER A 109 10.56 1.27 4.21
N ARG A 110 10.28 1.53 5.50
CA ARG A 110 9.35 2.60 5.92
C ARG A 110 9.86 3.96 5.45
N SER A 111 11.11 4.28 5.75
CA SER A 111 11.77 5.54 5.39
C SER A 111 11.74 5.77 3.88
N LYS A 112 11.89 4.69 3.09
CA LYS A 112 11.82 4.76 1.64
C LYS A 112 10.43 5.17 1.15
N VAL A 113 9.36 4.66 1.75
CA VAL A 113 7.99 5.09 1.41
C VAL A 113 7.80 6.57 1.76
N GLU A 114 8.20 6.99 2.97
CA GLU A 114 8.12 8.39 3.41
C GLU A 114 8.86 9.35 2.47
N ALA A 115 10.05 8.95 2.02
CA ALA A 115 10.85 9.71 1.08
C ALA A 115 10.19 9.83 -0.30
N GLU A 116 9.65 8.73 -0.86
CA GLU A 116 8.94 8.77 -2.13
C GLU A 116 7.68 9.64 -2.05
N VAL A 117 6.95 9.58 -0.91
CA VAL A 117 5.83 10.49 -0.64
C VAL A 117 6.28 11.95 -0.66
N ALA A 118 7.37 12.27 0.02
CA ALA A 118 7.90 13.63 0.04
C ALA A 118 8.31 14.13 -1.35
N LEU A 119 8.98 13.29 -2.15
CA LEU A 119 9.37 13.62 -3.51
C LEU A 119 8.17 13.82 -4.44
N ALA A 120 7.09 13.04 -4.25
CA ALA A 120 5.85 13.23 -4.98
C ALA A 120 5.16 14.57 -4.61
N LEU A 121 5.15 14.94 -3.32
CA LEU A 121 4.63 16.23 -2.86
C LEU A 121 5.42 17.41 -3.45
N ALA A 122 6.76 17.33 -3.45
CA ALA A 122 7.61 18.35 -4.04
C ALA A 122 7.34 18.52 -5.53
N LYS A 123 7.21 17.41 -6.27
CA LYS A 123 6.83 17.42 -7.69
C LYS A 123 5.44 18.04 -7.92
N GLY A 124 4.53 17.89 -6.97
CA GLY A 124 3.22 18.55 -6.95
C GLY A 124 3.24 20.02 -6.52
N GLY A 125 4.41 20.58 -6.18
CA GLY A 125 4.60 21.96 -5.75
C GLY A 125 4.58 22.18 -4.23
N ASP A 126 4.27 21.17 -3.42
CA ASP A 126 4.27 21.27 -1.95
C ASP A 126 5.65 20.95 -1.36
N VAL A 127 6.63 21.78 -1.71
CA VAL A 127 8.03 21.64 -1.27
C VAL A 127 8.16 21.78 0.24
N SER A 128 7.32 22.61 0.86
CA SER A 128 7.35 22.84 2.30
C SER A 128 6.96 21.58 3.07
N ARG A 129 5.90 20.88 2.65
CA ARG A 129 5.52 19.60 3.27
C ARG A 129 6.51 18.49 2.95
N ALA A 130 7.03 18.44 1.73
CA ALA A 130 8.09 17.50 1.37
C ALA A 130 9.31 17.60 2.29
N MET A 131 9.83 18.82 2.53
CA MET A 131 10.95 19.05 3.45
C MET A 131 10.64 18.61 4.88
N LYS A 132 9.41 18.84 5.37
CA LYS A 132 9.01 18.38 6.71
C LYS A 132 9.10 16.87 6.84
N ILE A 133 8.57 16.14 5.85
CA ILE A 133 8.61 14.67 5.84
C ILE A 133 10.05 14.17 5.74
N ILE A 134 10.86 14.71 4.83
CA ILE A 134 12.27 14.29 4.70
C ILE A 134 13.04 14.53 6.00
N ASN A 135 12.79 15.65 6.69
CA ASN A 135 13.44 15.94 7.96
C ASN A 135 13.05 14.96 9.08
N SER A 136 11.85 14.38 9.03
CA SER A 136 11.40 13.37 9.98
C SER A 136 11.82 11.94 9.66
N ILE A 137 12.41 11.68 8.48
CA ILE A 137 12.94 10.36 8.13
C ILE A 137 14.05 9.99 9.12
N LEU A 138 13.95 8.79 9.69
CA LEU A 138 14.86 8.29 10.71
C LEU A 138 16.07 7.54 10.13
N ASP A 139 15.94 6.96 8.94
CA ASP A 139 17.06 6.37 8.21
C ASP A 139 17.87 7.49 7.54
N GLU A 140 19.06 7.77 8.06
CA GLU A 140 19.91 8.88 7.59
C GLU A 140 20.40 8.71 6.15
N ASP A 141 20.60 7.47 5.68
CA ASP A 141 21.00 7.20 4.29
C ASP A 141 19.84 7.54 3.34
N VAL A 142 18.62 7.09 3.68
CA VAL A 142 17.41 7.40 2.92
C VAL A 142 17.11 8.90 2.97
N LYS A 143 17.27 9.55 4.12
CA LYS A 143 17.09 10.99 4.28
C LYS A 143 18.06 11.78 3.40
N THR A 144 19.34 11.42 3.42
CA THR A 144 20.38 12.05 2.60
C THR A 144 20.07 11.88 1.11
N TRP A 145 19.67 10.68 0.70
CA TRP A 145 19.23 10.39 -0.66
C TRP A 145 18.02 11.23 -1.07
N ALA A 146 17.01 11.35 -0.21
CA ALA A 146 15.80 12.12 -0.46
C ALA A 146 16.10 13.63 -0.57
N MET A 147 16.94 14.17 0.32
CA MET A 147 17.42 15.56 0.25
C MET A 147 18.14 15.84 -1.06
N SER A 148 19.05 14.96 -1.48
CA SER A 148 19.76 15.08 -2.75
C SER A 148 18.81 15.05 -3.94
N ARG A 149 17.83 14.13 -3.95
CA ARG A 149 16.80 14.11 -5.00
C ARG A 149 15.95 15.37 -5.03
N LEU A 150 15.54 15.87 -3.87
CA LEU A 150 14.74 17.08 -3.76
C LEU A 150 15.52 18.30 -4.31
N ALA A 151 16.80 18.44 -3.97
CA ALA A 151 17.64 19.53 -4.45
C ALA A 151 17.83 19.51 -5.98
N ASN A 152 17.84 18.32 -6.61
CA ASN A 152 17.97 18.16 -8.05
C ASN A 152 16.64 18.29 -8.82
N GLN A 153 15.51 18.46 -8.15
CA GLN A 153 14.21 18.69 -8.79
C GLN A 153 13.95 20.18 -9.13
N PHE A 154 14.82 21.08 -8.67
CA PHE A 154 14.79 22.52 -8.90
C PHE A 154 16.11 22.97 -9.55
#